data_AF-A0A7C1QAX0-F1
#
_entry.id   AF-A0A7C1QAX0-F1
#
_cell.length_a   1.000
_cell.length_b   1.000
_cell.length_c   1.000
_cell.angle_alpha   90.00
_cell.angle_beta   90.00
_cell.angle_gamma   90.00
#
_symmetry.space_group_name_H-M   'P 1'
#
loop_
_entity.id
_entity.type
_entity.pdbx_description
1 polymer ?
#
loop_
_entity_poly.entity_id
_entity_poly.type
_entity_poly.pdbx_seq_one_letter_code
_entity_poly.pdbx_strand_id
1 'polypeptide(L)'
;MSRLNKILDKLLESIRTRKRERNLRSLEVKYERQVSEFFLLQGKLFLEGFFQFNHMFKEAASGSQVDTLFNDVIAETIEVIDETTYAVNAAAYEVGGKQAIVDLRMETAFNVNNPRALNYLANRAAFSVRQINDTTRKALHTIINEAAENGWSYDKTAKEIRNKFVSFSAKKPQKHIRSRAHLIAITESGNAYEHGALEAGKQLQDLGIKMQKKWSTTGDQRVSQGCEENEGMGWIDHDRTFESGHDAPLRFPGCRCDMMQRTKKIAKKTKK
;
A
#
# COMPACT_ATOMS: atom_id res chain seq x y z
N MET A 1 4.96 -40.59 -12.79
CA MET A 1 4.22 -39.51 -12.07
C MET A 1 4.91 -38.14 -12.11
N SER A 2 6.22 -38.00 -11.89
CA SER A 2 6.89 -36.67 -11.80
C SER A 2 6.82 -35.82 -13.08
N ARG A 3 6.92 -36.43 -14.27
CA ARG A 3 6.96 -35.70 -15.56
C ARG A 3 5.58 -35.15 -15.96
N LEU A 4 4.52 -35.90 -15.71
CA LEU A 4 3.13 -35.49 -16.01
C LEU A 4 2.72 -34.29 -15.15
N ASN A 5 3.06 -34.30 -13.86
CA ASN A 5 2.78 -33.18 -12.97
C ASN A 5 3.52 -31.90 -13.39
N LYS A 6 4.79 -31.99 -13.81
CA LYS A 6 5.53 -30.83 -14.34
C LYS A 6 4.89 -30.24 -15.61
N ILE A 7 4.35 -31.09 -16.48
CA ILE A 7 3.68 -30.64 -17.71
C ILE A 7 2.35 -29.97 -17.35
N LEU A 8 1.60 -30.56 -16.42
CA LEU A 8 0.34 -29.99 -15.93
C LEU A 8 0.57 -28.63 -15.23
N ASP A 9 1.60 -28.51 -14.40
CA ASP A 9 1.95 -27.26 -13.72
C ASP A 9 2.27 -26.15 -14.74
N LYS A 10 3.09 -26.45 -15.75
CA LYS A 10 3.39 -25.51 -16.84
C LYS A 10 2.16 -25.12 -17.65
N LEU A 11 1.26 -26.08 -17.92
CA LEU A 11 0.01 -25.81 -18.62
C LEU A 11 -0.87 -24.87 -17.79
N LEU A 12 -1.06 -25.15 -16.50
CA LEU A 12 -1.84 -24.31 -15.59
C LEU A 12 -1.24 -22.90 -15.46
N GLU A 13 0.09 -22.79 -15.38
CA GLU A 13 0.80 -21.51 -15.38
C GLU A 13 0.55 -20.73 -16.68
N SER A 14 0.68 -21.38 -17.84
CA SER A 14 0.43 -20.73 -19.14
C SER A 14 -1.03 -20.26 -19.30
N ILE A 15 -2.01 -21.03 -18.79
CA ILE A 15 -3.42 -20.66 -18.78
C ILE A 15 -3.66 -19.44 -17.89
N ARG A 16 -3.05 -19.40 -16.69
CA ARG A 16 -3.14 -18.25 -15.78
C ARG A 16 -2.53 -17.00 -16.41
N THR A 17 -1.36 -17.11 -17.02
CA THR A 17 -0.70 -15.99 -17.71
C THR A 17 -1.56 -15.44 -18.83
N ARG A 18 -2.08 -16.29 -19.73
CA ARG A 18 -2.98 -15.84 -20.81
C ARG A 18 -4.27 -15.20 -20.30
N LYS A 19 -4.85 -15.73 -19.23
CA LYS A 19 -6.05 -15.15 -18.59
C LYS A 19 -5.74 -13.77 -18.00
N ARG A 20 -4.57 -13.61 -17.35
CA ARG A 20 -4.09 -12.32 -16.84
C ARG A 20 -3.91 -11.29 -17.96
N GLU A 21 -3.18 -11.66 -19.01
CA GLU A 21 -2.95 -10.80 -20.19
C GLU A 21 -4.27 -10.36 -20.82
N ARG A 22 -5.21 -11.29 -21.02
CA ARG A 22 -6.53 -10.97 -21.56
C ARG A 22 -7.30 -9.97 -20.70
N ASN A 23 -7.22 -10.10 -19.37
CA ASN A 23 -7.96 -9.24 -18.45
C ASN A 23 -7.34 -7.86 -18.30
N LEU A 24 -6.02 -7.73 -18.50
CA LEU A 24 -5.33 -6.45 -18.46
C LEU A 24 -5.34 -5.71 -19.81
N ARG A 25 -5.51 -6.43 -20.93
CA ARG A 25 -5.41 -5.86 -22.29
C ARG A 25 -6.32 -4.65 -22.53
N SER A 26 -7.54 -4.63 -21.98
CA SER A 26 -8.44 -3.49 -22.11
C SER A 26 -7.96 -2.26 -21.34
N LEU A 27 -7.33 -2.47 -20.17
CA LEU A 27 -6.69 -1.41 -19.40
C LEU A 27 -5.44 -0.92 -20.12
N GLU A 28 -4.59 -1.83 -20.61
CA GLU A 28 -3.39 -1.49 -21.37
C GLU A 28 -3.73 -0.59 -22.56
N VAL A 29 -4.65 -0.99 -23.43
CA VAL A 29 -5.05 -0.18 -24.60
C VAL A 29 -5.58 1.19 -24.19
N LYS A 30 -6.40 1.25 -23.14
CA LYS A 30 -6.98 2.52 -22.66
C LYS A 30 -5.89 3.47 -22.15
N TYR A 31 -5.00 2.96 -21.31
CA TYR A 31 -4.00 3.78 -20.64
C TYR A 31 -2.77 4.07 -21.51
N GLU A 32 -2.42 3.19 -22.44
CA GLU A 32 -1.45 3.46 -23.50
C GLU A 32 -1.86 4.71 -24.29
N ARG A 33 -3.15 4.83 -24.62
CA ARG A 33 -3.67 6.03 -25.28
C ARG A 33 -3.51 7.28 -24.41
N GLN A 34 -3.87 7.22 -23.13
CA GLN A 34 -3.77 8.37 -22.21
C GLN A 34 -2.31 8.80 -21.96
N VAL A 35 -1.41 7.83 -21.79
CA VAL A 35 0.03 8.08 -21.63
C VAL A 35 0.62 8.64 -22.93
N SER A 36 0.18 8.15 -24.09
CA SER A 36 0.58 8.72 -25.38
C SER A 36 0.09 10.15 -25.55
N GLU A 37 -1.17 10.45 -25.20
CA GLU A 37 -1.74 11.80 -25.23
C GLU A 37 -0.95 12.74 -24.30
N PHE A 38 -0.56 12.26 -23.12
CA PHE A 38 0.29 12.99 -22.18
C PHE A 38 1.67 13.33 -22.78
N PHE A 39 2.39 12.36 -23.34
CA PHE A 39 3.72 12.63 -23.90
C PHE A 39 3.66 13.56 -25.12
N LEU A 40 2.60 13.49 -25.92
CA LEU A 40 2.37 14.44 -27.00
C LEU A 40 2.13 15.86 -26.49
N LEU A 41 1.36 16.02 -25.42
CA LEU A 41 1.15 17.32 -24.75
C LEU A 41 2.47 17.87 -24.18
N GLN A 42 3.21 17.04 -23.44
CA GLN A 42 4.48 17.42 -22.83
C GLN A 42 5.50 17.85 -23.90
N GLY A 43 5.60 17.08 -25.00
CA GLY A 43 6.45 17.42 -26.14
C GLY A 43 6.03 18.71 -26.83
N LYS A 44 4.72 18.97 -26.98
CA LYS A 44 4.21 20.23 -27.52
C LYS A 44 4.62 21.42 -26.67
N LEU A 45 4.38 21.37 -25.35
CA LEU A 45 4.73 22.46 -24.42
C LEU A 45 6.24 22.70 -24.40
N PHE A 46 7.03 21.62 -24.40
CA PHE A 46 8.48 21.72 -24.49
C PHE A 46 8.92 22.41 -25.79
N LEU A 47 8.40 22.00 -26.94
CA LEU A 47 8.75 22.63 -28.21
C LEU A 47 8.33 24.11 -28.27
N GLU A 48 7.14 24.46 -27.78
CA GLU A 48 6.67 25.84 -27.69
C GLU A 48 7.59 26.72 -26.84
N GLY A 49 8.02 26.24 -25.66
CA GLY A 49 8.99 26.93 -24.82
C GLY A 49 10.39 26.97 -25.45
N PHE A 50 10.81 25.88 -26.09
CA PHE A 50 12.13 25.76 -26.73
C PHE A 50 12.30 26.73 -27.89
N PHE A 51 11.24 27.02 -28.66
CA PHE A 51 11.26 28.01 -29.74
C PHE A 51 11.59 29.43 -29.25
N GLN A 52 11.38 29.75 -27.97
CA GLN A 52 11.78 31.05 -27.41
C GLN A 52 13.30 31.24 -27.47
N PHE A 53 14.06 30.15 -27.46
CA PHE A 53 15.53 30.15 -27.57
C PHE A 53 16.03 30.20 -29.02
N ASN A 54 15.14 30.34 -30.01
CA ASN A 54 15.51 30.31 -31.44
C ASN A 54 16.57 31.35 -31.84
N HIS A 55 16.53 32.51 -31.20
CA HIS A 55 17.48 33.60 -31.41
C HIS A 55 18.88 33.32 -30.83
N MET A 56 19.02 32.32 -29.95
CA MET A 56 20.29 31.95 -29.31
C MET A 56 21.04 30.84 -30.06
N PHE A 57 20.44 30.20 -31.08
CA PHE A 57 21.03 29.06 -31.80
C PHE A 57 22.17 29.42 -32.78
N LYS A 58 23.13 30.23 -32.33
CA LYS A 58 24.49 30.29 -32.92
C LYS A 58 25.54 29.59 -32.04
N GLU A 59 25.27 29.48 -30.75
CA GLU A 59 26.00 28.64 -29.80
C GLU A 59 24.95 27.79 -29.07
N ALA A 60 25.25 26.53 -28.75
CA ALA A 60 24.27 25.64 -28.12
C ALA A 60 23.70 26.28 -26.84
N ALA A 61 22.37 26.27 -26.67
CA ALA A 61 21.75 26.67 -25.42
C ALA A 61 22.45 25.95 -24.26
N SER A 62 22.77 26.68 -23.19
CA SER A 62 23.47 26.08 -22.06
C SER A 62 22.63 24.95 -21.46
N GLY A 63 23.26 23.88 -20.99
CA GLY A 63 22.54 22.73 -20.40
C GLY A 63 21.55 23.15 -19.30
N SER A 64 21.92 24.15 -18.50
CA SER A 64 21.06 24.71 -17.45
C SER A 64 19.75 25.33 -17.94
N GLN A 65 19.72 25.91 -19.15
CA GLN A 65 18.50 26.50 -19.71
C GLN A 65 17.53 25.42 -20.19
N VAL A 66 18.05 24.37 -20.82
CA VAL A 66 17.26 23.21 -21.24
C VAL A 66 16.72 22.47 -20.02
N ASP A 67 17.54 22.29 -18.99
CA ASP A 67 17.12 21.67 -17.73
C ASP A 67 16.00 22.47 -17.04
N THR A 68 16.09 23.81 -17.03
CA THR A 68 15.05 24.67 -16.46
C THR A 68 13.74 24.52 -17.22
N LEU A 69 13.78 24.61 -18.55
CA LEU A 69 12.59 24.41 -19.39
C LEU A 69 11.96 23.02 -19.18
N PHE A 70 12.80 21.98 -19.08
CA PHE A 70 12.33 20.63 -18.84
C PHE A 70 11.63 20.50 -17.47
N ASN A 71 12.19 21.12 -16.43
CA ASN A 71 11.57 21.16 -15.10
C ASN A 71 10.24 21.90 -15.09
N ASP A 72 10.14 23.03 -15.79
CA ASP A 72 8.90 23.81 -15.88
C ASP A 72 7.80 23.02 -16.59
N VAL A 73 8.12 22.38 -17.73
CA VAL A 73 7.19 21.52 -18.46
C VAL A 73 6.77 20.32 -17.61
N ILE A 74 7.68 19.72 -16.84
CA ILE A 74 7.31 18.67 -15.88
C ILE A 74 6.35 19.23 -14.82
N ALA A 75 6.66 20.37 -14.21
CA ALA A 75 5.81 20.96 -13.18
C ALA A 75 4.39 21.26 -13.66
N GLU A 76 4.24 21.68 -14.93
CA GLU A 76 2.92 21.92 -15.54
C GLU A 76 2.16 20.64 -15.89
N THR A 77 2.86 19.52 -16.10
CA THR A 77 2.25 18.27 -16.59
C THR A 77 2.14 17.19 -15.52
N ILE A 78 2.83 17.33 -14.38
CA ILE A 78 2.95 16.29 -13.36
C ILE A 78 1.61 15.86 -12.77
N GLU A 79 0.67 16.79 -12.56
CA GLU A 79 -0.65 16.46 -12.00
C GLU A 79 -1.43 15.52 -12.94
N VAL A 80 -1.33 15.72 -14.26
CA VAL A 80 -2.04 14.91 -15.26
C VAL A 80 -1.53 13.47 -15.29
N ILE A 81 -0.20 13.28 -15.22
CA ILE A 81 0.38 11.93 -15.20
C ILE A 81 0.20 11.27 -13.83
N ASP A 82 0.21 12.02 -12.74
CA ASP A 82 -0.08 11.48 -11.41
C ASP A 82 -1.51 10.95 -11.36
N GLU A 83 -2.52 11.72 -11.77
CA GLU A 83 -3.91 11.26 -11.83
C GLU A 83 -4.08 10.02 -12.71
N THR A 84 -3.45 10.01 -13.88
CA THR A 84 -3.46 8.87 -14.80
C THR A 84 -2.83 7.65 -14.14
N THR A 85 -1.67 7.82 -13.50
CA THR A 85 -0.93 6.74 -12.82
C THR A 85 -1.71 6.18 -11.63
N TYR A 86 -2.33 7.04 -10.82
CA TYR A 86 -3.23 6.60 -9.75
C TYR A 86 -4.41 5.80 -10.30
N ALA A 87 -5.05 6.27 -11.38
CA ALA A 87 -6.17 5.57 -12.00
C ALA A 87 -5.75 4.21 -12.59
N VAL A 88 -4.60 4.14 -13.27
CA VAL A 88 -4.03 2.89 -13.80
C VAL A 88 -3.81 1.90 -12.66
N ASN A 89 -3.11 2.33 -11.61
CA ASN A 89 -2.77 1.46 -10.48
C ASN A 89 -4.01 0.99 -9.75
N ALA A 90 -4.97 1.87 -9.49
CA ALA A 90 -6.24 1.50 -8.86
C ALA A 90 -7.00 0.45 -9.68
N ALA A 91 -7.16 0.67 -10.99
CA ALA A 91 -7.85 -0.27 -11.87
C ALA A 91 -7.12 -1.61 -12.02
N ALA A 92 -5.78 -1.57 -12.13
CA ALA A 92 -4.95 -2.76 -12.21
C ALA A 92 -5.00 -3.58 -10.91
N TYR A 93 -4.97 -2.92 -9.74
CA TYR A 93 -5.14 -3.58 -8.45
C TYR A 93 -6.54 -4.16 -8.27
N GLU A 94 -7.58 -3.48 -8.74
CA GLU A 94 -8.94 -4.01 -8.68
C GLU A 94 -9.10 -5.27 -9.54
N VAL A 95 -8.63 -5.23 -10.79
CA VAL A 95 -8.68 -6.40 -11.70
C VAL A 95 -7.80 -7.53 -11.16
N GLY A 96 -6.58 -7.22 -10.74
CA GLY A 96 -5.65 -8.18 -10.14
C GLY A 96 -6.20 -8.80 -8.86
N GLY A 97 -6.81 -7.99 -7.99
CA GLY A 97 -7.45 -8.40 -6.75
C GLY A 97 -8.65 -9.31 -7.00
N LYS A 98 -9.59 -8.91 -7.87
CA LYS A 98 -10.73 -9.76 -8.31
C LYS A 98 -10.26 -11.09 -8.88
N GLN A 99 -9.19 -11.09 -9.67
CA GLN A 99 -8.66 -12.31 -10.25
C GLN A 99 -7.95 -13.19 -9.22
N ALA A 100 -7.17 -12.61 -8.31
CA ALA A 100 -6.57 -13.35 -7.20
C ALA A 100 -7.63 -13.95 -6.28
N ILE A 101 -8.72 -13.23 -6.01
CA ILE A 101 -9.89 -13.71 -5.27
C ILE A 101 -10.47 -14.97 -5.93
N VAL A 102 -10.72 -14.94 -7.25
CA VAL A 102 -11.25 -16.08 -8.00
C VAL A 102 -10.26 -17.24 -8.05
N ASP A 103 -8.99 -16.96 -8.31
CA ASP A 103 -7.96 -17.98 -8.51
C ASP A 103 -7.54 -18.64 -7.17
N LEU A 104 -7.66 -17.92 -6.04
CA LEU A 104 -7.36 -18.41 -4.69
C LEU A 104 -8.61 -18.88 -3.92
N ARG A 105 -9.82 -18.63 -4.42
CA ARG A 105 -11.09 -18.78 -3.67
C ARG A 105 -11.08 -18.04 -2.32
N MET A 106 -10.41 -16.90 -2.27
CA MET A 106 -10.25 -16.09 -1.07
C MET A 106 -10.84 -14.71 -1.32
N GLU A 107 -12.16 -14.58 -1.17
CA GLU A 107 -12.92 -13.35 -1.45
C GLU A 107 -12.51 -12.12 -0.62
N THR A 108 -11.78 -12.30 0.47
CA THR A 108 -11.50 -11.24 1.45
C THR A 108 -10.06 -10.72 1.47
N ALA A 109 -9.15 -11.28 0.67
CA ALA A 109 -7.72 -11.01 0.80
C ALA A 109 -7.25 -9.69 0.14
N PHE A 110 -8.01 -9.15 -0.83
CA PHE A 110 -7.61 -7.99 -1.64
C PHE A 110 -8.73 -6.95 -1.79
N ASN A 111 -9.42 -6.64 -0.69
CA ASN A 111 -10.38 -5.53 -0.64
C ASN A 111 -9.87 -4.47 0.34
N VAL A 112 -9.96 -3.19 -0.05
CA VAL A 112 -9.75 -2.05 0.87
C VAL A 112 -10.64 -2.22 2.11
N ASN A 113 -11.86 -2.71 1.90
CA ASN A 113 -12.80 -3.11 2.95
C ASN A 113 -12.48 -4.53 3.44
N ASN A 114 -11.44 -4.65 4.27
CA ASN A 114 -11.11 -5.91 4.92
C ASN A 114 -12.10 -6.15 6.08
N PRO A 115 -12.99 -7.16 6.00
CA PRO A 115 -14.02 -7.37 7.03
C PRO A 115 -13.43 -7.69 8.40
N ARG A 116 -12.22 -8.27 8.47
CA ARG A 116 -11.52 -8.53 9.74
C ARG A 116 -11.00 -7.23 10.35
N ALA A 117 -10.48 -6.32 9.50
CA ALA A 117 -10.05 -5.00 9.94
C ALA A 117 -11.25 -4.16 10.42
N LEU A 118 -12.38 -4.21 9.71
CA LEU A 118 -13.64 -3.56 10.14
C LEU A 118 -14.13 -4.11 11.48
N ASN A 119 -14.13 -5.44 11.66
CA ASN A 119 -14.51 -6.05 12.93
C ASN A 119 -13.58 -5.63 14.09
N TYR A 120 -12.27 -5.56 13.84
CA TYR A 120 -11.32 -5.05 14.82
C TYR A 120 -11.65 -3.60 15.22
N LEU A 121 -11.85 -2.71 14.25
CA LEU A 121 -12.16 -1.29 14.50
C LEU A 121 -13.51 -1.09 15.19
N ALA A 122 -14.53 -1.89 14.84
CA ALA A 122 -15.83 -1.82 15.49
C ALA A 122 -15.74 -1.96 17.02
N ASN A 123 -14.79 -2.77 17.50
CA ASN A 123 -14.60 -3.02 18.94
C ASN A 123 -13.47 -2.19 19.58
N ARG A 124 -12.48 -1.75 18.80
CA ARG A 124 -11.20 -1.22 19.33
C ARG A 124 -10.82 0.16 18.81
N ALA A 125 -11.56 0.74 17.86
CA ALA A 125 -11.21 2.04 17.31
C ALA A 125 -11.12 3.11 18.40
N ALA A 126 -10.05 3.90 18.35
CA ALA A 126 -9.70 4.93 19.30
C ALA A 126 -9.49 4.46 20.75
N PHE A 127 -9.49 3.15 21.06
CA PHE A 127 -9.32 2.64 22.43
C PHE A 127 -7.98 3.06 23.05
N SER A 128 -6.91 3.00 22.26
CA SER A 128 -5.55 3.33 22.70
C SER A 128 -5.25 4.83 22.69
N VAL A 129 -6.18 5.68 22.23
CA VAL A 129 -6.03 7.13 22.25
C VAL A 129 -6.18 7.63 23.69
N ARG A 130 -5.09 8.16 24.24
CA ARG A 130 -5.00 8.69 25.61
C ARG A 130 -5.37 10.18 25.66
N GLN A 131 -5.66 10.70 26.86
CA GLN A 131 -5.96 12.12 27.10
C GLN A 131 -7.14 12.63 26.24
N ILE A 132 -8.24 11.90 26.26
CA ILE A 132 -9.53 12.25 25.64
C ILE A 132 -10.65 11.80 26.59
N ASN A 133 -11.79 12.47 26.57
CA ASN A 133 -12.98 12.01 27.27
C ASN A 133 -13.78 11.01 26.41
N ASP A 134 -14.81 10.39 26.99
CA ASP A 134 -15.60 9.37 26.32
C ASP A 134 -16.39 9.91 25.12
N THR A 135 -16.84 11.16 25.17
CA THR A 135 -17.52 11.81 24.04
C THR A 135 -16.59 11.95 22.85
N THR A 136 -15.36 12.43 23.06
CA THR A 136 -14.33 12.49 22.03
C THR A 136 -13.97 11.09 21.52
N ARG A 137 -13.88 10.09 22.40
CA ARG A 137 -13.59 8.71 22.00
C ARG A 137 -14.67 8.15 21.09
N LYS A 138 -15.94 8.30 21.43
CA LYS A 138 -17.07 7.85 20.60
C LYS A 138 -17.05 8.52 19.23
N ALA A 139 -16.83 9.83 19.18
CA ALA A 139 -16.76 10.55 17.92
C ALA A 139 -15.54 10.16 17.05
N LEU A 140 -14.38 9.89 17.64
CA LEU A 140 -13.24 9.34 16.90
C LEU A 140 -13.54 7.93 16.38
N HIS A 141 -14.15 7.08 17.21
CA HIS A 141 -14.56 5.74 16.83
C HIS A 141 -15.47 5.77 15.60
N THR A 142 -16.46 6.66 15.54
CA THR A 142 -17.29 6.88 14.35
C THR A 142 -16.46 7.25 13.12
N ILE A 143 -15.61 8.28 13.20
CA ILE A 143 -14.81 8.76 12.06
C ILE A 143 -13.86 7.66 11.54
N ILE A 144 -13.25 6.88 12.45
CA ILE A 144 -12.30 5.82 12.07
C ILE A 144 -13.02 4.65 11.38
N ASN A 145 -14.21 4.26 11.87
CA ASN A 145 -15.00 3.23 11.20
C ASN A 145 -15.48 3.70 9.82
N GLU A 146 -15.99 4.93 9.71
CA GLU A 146 -16.36 5.52 8.41
C GLU A 146 -15.16 5.56 7.45
N ALA A 147 -13.98 5.93 7.94
CA ALA A 147 -12.76 5.92 7.15
C ALA A 147 -12.42 4.52 6.60
N ALA A 148 -12.54 3.49 7.44
CA ALA A 148 -12.27 2.12 7.03
C ALA A 148 -13.33 1.55 6.06
N GLU A 149 -14.60 1.84 6.28
CA GLU A 149 -15.72 1.39 5.41
C GLU A 149 -15.67 2.02 4.03
N ASN A 150 -15.23 3.28 3.96
CA ASN A 150 -15.17 4.04 2.72
C ASN A 150 -13.76 4.08 2.09
N GLY A 151 -12.79 3.35 2.64
CA GLY A 151 -11.43 3.27 2.13
C GLY A 151 -10.69 4.61 2.08
N TRP A 152 -10.85 5.47 3.08
CA TRP A 152 -10.19 6.76 3.12
C TRP A 152 -8.68 6.62 3.33
N SER A 153 -7.91 7.51 2.70
CA SER A 153 -6.48 7.64 2.99
C SER A 153 -6.24 8.17 4.41
N TYR A 154 -5.02 7.97 4.92
CA TYR A 154 -4.61 8.51 6.22
C TYR A 154 -4.73 10.03 6.28
N ASP A 155 -4.38 10.72 5.20
CA ASP A 155 -4.49 12.18 5.11
C ASP A 155 -5.93 12.66 5.15
N LYS A 156 -6.84 11.97 4.45
CA LYS A 156 -8.28 12.29 4.49
C LYS A 156 -8.84 12.04 5.89
N THR A 157 -8.53 10.89 6.49
CA THR A 157 -8.96 10.55 7.85
C THR A 157 -8.44 11.58 8.87
N ALA A 158 -7.16 11.95 8.76
CA ALA A 158 -6.56 12.99 9.60
C ALA A 158 -7.17 14.38 9.37
N LYS A 159 -7.62 14.69 8.14
CA LYS A 159 -8.36 15.92 7.84
C LYS A 159 -9.70 15.92 8.56
N GLU A 160 -10.50 14.86 8.46
CA GLU A 160 -11.80 14.80 9.13
C GLU A 160 -11.69 14.84 10.66
N ILE A 161 -10.69 14.16 11.23
CA ILE A 161 -10.40 14.26 12.66
C ILE A 161 -10.07 15.72 13.07
N ARG A 162 -9.30 16.46 12.26
CA ARG A 162 -8.99 17.88 12.55
C ARG A 162 -10.19 18.79 12.40
N ASN A 163 -11.02 18.57 11.37
CA ASN A 163 -12.25 19.31 11.16
C ASN A 163 -13.16 19.20 12.39
N LYS A 164 -13.24 18.00 12.98
CA LYS A 164 -14.01 17.76 14.20
C LYS A 164 -13.33 18.27 15.47
N PHE A 165 -12.00 18.12 15.56
CA PHE A 165 -11.21 18.42 16.74
C PHE A 165 -10.01 19.29 16.38
N VAL A 166 -10.20 20.60 16.36
CA VAL A 166 -9.14 21.57 16.01
C VAL A 166 -7.89 21.38 16.88
N SER A 167 -8.06 21.03 18.16
CA SER A 167 -6.95 20.75 19.10
C SER A 167 -6.07 19.56 18.69
N PHE A 168 -6.54 18.70 17.79
CA PHE A 168 -5.76 17.56 17.27
C PHE A 168 -4.85 17.96 16.08
N SER A 169 -4.90 19.22 15.67
CA SER A 169 -3.96 19.79 14.70
C SER A 169 -2.57 20.03 15.29
N ALA A 170 -2.40 19.91 16.61
CA ALA A 170 -1.12 20.09 17.29
C ALA A 170 -0.02 19.21 16.67
N LYS A 171 1.12 19.83 16.35
CA LYS A 171 2.29 19.17 15.77
C LYS A 171 2.82 18.07 16.67
N LYS A 172 3.44 17.06 16.06
CA LYS A 172 4.04 15.92 16.75
C LYS A 172 5.56 15.89 16.54
N PRO A 173 6.32 15.36 17.51
CA PRO A 173 7.78 15.34 17.43
C PRO A 173 8.33 14.36 16.37
N GLN A 174 7.55 13.36 15.96
CA GLN A 174 7.95 12.44 14.90
C GLN A 174 8.03 13.18 13.55
N LYS A 175 9.20 13.17 12.90
CA LYS A 175 9.46 13.91 11.65
C LYS A 175 8.47 13.60 10.51
N HIS A 176 7.90 12.39 10.47
CA HIS A 176 6.94 11.94 9.46
C HIS A 176 5.47 12.18 9.83
N ILE A 177 5.18 12.69 11.04
CA ILE A 177 3.80 12.83 11.54
C ILE A 177 3.50 14.30 11.80
N ARG A 178 2.62 14.85 10.97
CA ARG A 178 2.32 16.28 10.97
C ARG A 178 1.49 16.75 12.17
N SER A 179 0.61 15.89 12.70
CA SER A 179 -0.35 16.27 13.74
C SER A 179 -0.79 15.09 14.60
N ARG A 180 -1.46 15.36 15.74
CA ARG A 180 -2.10 14.32 16.56
C ARG A 180 -3.16 13.56 15.75
N ALA A 181 -3.94 14.25 14.93
CA ALA A 181 -4.91 13.60 14.04
C ALA A 181 -4.24 12.63 13.08
N HIS A 182 -3.09 13.01 12.51
CA HIS A 182 -2.35 12.14 11.60
C HIS A 182 -1.76 10.92 12.33
N LEU A 183 -1.26 11.09 13.55
CA LEU A 183 -0.82 9.98 14.41
C LEU A 183 -1.95 8.97 14.64
N ILE A 184 -3.15 9.46 14.97
CA ILE A 184 -4.32 8.61 15.22
C ILE A 184 -4.70 7.87 13.95
N ALA A 185 -4.85 8.57 12.82
CA ALA A 185 -5.23 7.97 11.54
C ALA A 185 -4.28 6.81 11.15
N ILE A 186 -2.96 7.04 11.16
CA ILE A 186 -1.97 6.00 10.82
C ILE A 186 -2.05 4.83 11.81
N THR A 187 -2.12 5.12 13.11
CA THR A 187 -2.02 4.07 14.14
C THR A 187 -3.25 3.17 14.16
N GLU A 188 -4.45 3.75 14.05
CA GLU A 188 -5.70 3.00 14.10
C GLU A 188 -5.89 2.17 12.84
N SER A 189 -5.64 2.74 11.66
CA SER A 189 -5.68 1.99 10.41
C SER A 189 -4.60 0.91 10.35
N GLY A 190 -3.36 1.22 10.73
CA GLY A 190 -2.27 0.24 10.76
C GLY A 190 -2.61 -0.95 11.66
N ASN A 191 -3.01 -0.72 12.90
CA ASN A 191 -3.43 -1.80 13.80
C ASN A 191 -4.60 -2.62 13.20
N ALA A 192 -5.58 -1.98 12.57
CA ALA A 192 -6.71 -2.68 11.98
C ALA A 192 -6.29 -3.66 10.87
N TYR A 193 -5.42 -3.22 9.95
CA TYR A 193 -4.95 -4.07 8.86
C TYR A 193 -4.03 -5.19 9.36
N GLU A 194 -3.13 -4.90 10.30
CA GLU A 194 -2.23 -5.90 10.88
C GLU A 194 -2.97 -6.97 11.67
N HIS A 195 -3.95 -6.58 12.48
CA HIS A 195 -4.83 -7.52 13.16
C HIS A 195 -5.67 -8.32 12.18
N GLY A 196 -6.18 -7.68 11.11
CA GLY A 196 -6.90 -8.36 10.05
C GLY A 196 -6.04 -9.41 9.33
N ALA A 197 -4.76 -9.13 9.11
CA ALA A 197 -3.80 -10.04 8.51
C ALA A 197 -3.44 -11.20 9.45
N LEU A 198 -3.22 -10.94 10.74
CA LEU A 198 -2.99 -11.98 11.75
C LEU A 198 -4.16 -12.97 11.80
N GLU A 199 -5.39 -12.46 11.84
CA GLU A 199 -6.58 -13.31 11.88
C GLU A 199 -6.76 -14.11 10.59
N ALA A 200 -6.44 -13.53 9.42
CA ALA A 200 -6.46 -14.27 8.16
C ALA A 200 -5.44 -15.42 8.14
N GLY A 201 -4.22 -15.19 8.63
CA GLY A 201 -3.20 -16.22 8.75
C GLY A 201 -3.59 -17.34 9.72
N LYS A 202 -4.22 -16.98 10.85
CA LYS A 202 -4.73 -17.93 11.83
C LYS A 202 -5.82 -18.83 11.25
N GLN A 203 -6.79 -18.26 10.54
CA GLN A 203 -7.85 -19.03 9.88
C GLN A 203 -7.30 -20.05 8.87
N LEU A 204 -6.23 -19.71 8.16
CA LEU A 204 -5.55 -20.65 7.27
C LEU A 204 -4.86 -21.79 8.05
N GLN A 205 -4.26 -21.49 9.21
CA GLN A 205 -3.69 -22.52 10.08
C GLN A 205 -4.75 -23.46 10.64
N ASP A 206 -5.92 -22.95 11.03
CA ASP A 206 -7.05 -23.77 11.50
C ASP A 206 -7.55 -24.74 10.40
N LEU A 207 -7.39 -24.36 9.13
CA LEU A 207 -7.65 -25.21 7.96
C LEU A 207 -6.47 -26.16 7.60
N GLY A 208 -5.44 -26.23 8.45
CA GLY A 208 -4.27 -27.10 8.27
C GLY A 208 -3.19 -26.54 7.35
N ILE A 209 -3.32 -25.29 6.87
CA ILE A 209 -2.31 -24.64 6.02
C ILE A 209 -1.26 -24.00 6.93
N LYS A 210 -0.05 -24.56 6.94
CA LYS A 210 1.05 -24.01 7.73
C LYS A 210 1.48 -22.65 7.18
N MET A 211 1.34 -21.60 7.98
CA MET A 211 1.72 -20.23 7.62
C MET A 211 3.02 -19.79 8.31
N GLN A 212 3.70 -18.84 7.68
CA GLN A 212 4.81 -18.08 8.25
C GLN A 212 4.53 -16.59 8.12
N LYS A 213 5.05 -15.80 9.05
CA LYS A 213 5.00 -14.34 9.03
C LYS A 213 6.41 -13.76 9.10
N LYS A 214 6.58 -12.53 8.61
CA LYS A 214 7.82 -11.75 8.68
C LYS A 214 7.47 -10.29 8.94
N TRP A 215 8.27 -9.63 9.77
CA TRP A 215 8.22 -8.19 9.95
C TRP A 215 8.92 -7.48 8.78
N SER A 216 8.27 -6.50 8.18
CA SER A 216 8.80 -5.71 7.06
C SER A 216 8.89 -4.25 7.48
N THR A 217 10.09 -3.69 7.46
CA THR A 217 10.27 -2.26 7.76
C THR A 217 10.22 -1.43 6.47
N THR A 218 10.21 -0.11 6.61
CA THR A 218 10.38 0.82 5.48
C THR A 218 11.81 0.87 4.96
N GLY A 219 12.78 0.26 5.66
CA GLY A 219 14.19 0.25 5.27
C GLY A 219 14.89 1.62 5.29
N ASP A 220 14.34 2.61 6.00
CA ASP A 220 14.92 3.95 6.12
C ASP A 220 15.49 4.21 7.52
N GLN A 221 16.24 5.32 7.67
CA GLN A 221 16.87 5.70 8.95
C GLN A 221 15.87 6.14 10.04
N ARG A 222 14.56 6.00 9.81
CA ARG A 222 13.51 6.38 10.76
C ARG A 222 12.82 5.15 11.35
N VAL A 223 13.35 3.96 11.07
CA VAL A 223 12.95 2.71 11.71
C VAL A 223 13.58 2.65 13.11
N SER A 224 12.83 2.18 14.10
CA SER A 224 13.40 1.99 15.45
C SER A 224 14.21 0.70 15.50
N GLN A 225 15.25 0.65 16.33
CA GLN A 225 16.06 -0.56 16.55
C GLN A 225 15.21 -1.83 16.78
N GLY A 226 14.21 -1.80 17.68
CA GLY A 226 13.36 -2.98 17.92
C GLY A 226 12.48 -3.41 16.73
N CYS A 227 12.26 -2.54 15.74
CA CYS A 227 11.61 -2.93 14.47
C CYS A 227 12.62 -3.57 13.51
N GLU A 228 13.87 -3.10 13.49
CA GLU A 228 14.96 -3.72 12.72
C GLU A 228 15.29 -5.11 13.25
N GLU A 229 15.32 -5.28 14.58
CA GLU A 229 15.49 -6.58 15.26
C GLU A 229 14.37 -7.55 14.85
N ASN A 230 13.10 -7.11 14.89
CA ASN A 230 11.98 -7.94 14.44
C ASN A 230 12.10 -8.35 12.96
N GLU A 231 12.54 -7.44 12.07
CA GLU A 231 12.76 -7.75 10.65
C GLU A 231 13.93 -8.72 10.45
N GLY A 232 14.97 -8.59 11.27
CA GLY A 232 16.14 -9.48 11.30
C GLY A 232 15.80 -10.94 11.64
N MET A 233 14.70 -11.19 12.35
CA MET A 233 14.20 -12.56 12.61
C MET A 233 13.79 -13.30 11.32
N GLY A 234 13.53 -12.58 10.23
CA GLY A 234 13.13 -13.16 8.96
C GLY A 234 11.74 -13.82 9.02
N TRP A 235 11.60 -14.95 8.32
CA TRP A 235 10.33 -15.69 8.30
C TRP A 235 10.21 -16.62 9.50
N ILE A 236 9.32 -16.28 10.42
CA ILE A 236 9.00 -17.07 11.60
C ILE A 236 7.68 -17.81 11.42
N ASP A 237 7.45 -18.86 12.22
CA ASP A 237 6.15 -19.53 12.25
C ASP A 237 5.06 -18.55 12.71
N HIS A 238 3.86 -18.66 12.13
CA HIS A 238 2.82 -17.65 12.32
C HIS A 238 2.41 -17.47 13.79
N ASP A 239 2.43 -18.53 14.59
CA ASP A 239 2.11 -18.50 16.03
C ASP A 239 3.26 -18.00 16.91
N ARG A 240 4.44 -17.75 16.34
CA ARG A 240 5.59 -17.26 17.11
C ARG A 240 5.50 -15.74 17.27
N THR A 241 5.68 -15.25 18.49
CA THR A 241 5.81 -13.82 18.79
C THR A 241 7.20 -13.30 18.37
N PHE A 242 7.27 -12.04 17.91
CA PHE A 242 8.54 -11.39 17.59
C PHE A 242 9.33 -11.03 18.87
N GLU A 243 10.63 -10.78 18.77
CA GLU A 243 11.52 -10.47 19.91
C GLU A 243 11.07 -9.25 20.70
N SER A 244 10.45 -8.28 20.04
CA SER A 244 9.81 -7.14 20.70
C SER A 244 8.60 -7.48 21.58
N GLY A 245 8.17 -8.74 21.65
CA GLY A 245 6.98 -9.19 22.37
C GLY A 245 5.66 -8.94 21.65
N HIS A 246 5.70 -8.47 20.40
CA HIS A 246 4.51 -8.19 19.59
C HIS A 246 4.26 -9.34 18.60
N ASP A 247 3.00 -9.64 18.30
CA ASP A 247 2.65 -10.68 17.33
C ASP A 247 2.65 -10.19 15.87
N ALA A 248 2.50 -8.88 15.68
CA ALA A 248 2.58 -8.16 14.42
C ALA A 248 2.93 -6.68 14.70
N PRO A 249 3.27 -5.89 13.67
CA PRO A 249 3.15 -4.44 13.75
C PRO A 249 1.73 -4.02 14.17
N LEU A 250 1.51 -2.82 14.69
CA LEU A 250 2.49 -1.77 14.98
C LEU A 250 3.12 -1.95 16.37
N ARG A 251 4.44 -1.74 16.49
CA ARG A 251 5.13 -1.78 17.80
C ARG A 251 4.82 -0.57 18.69
N PHE A 252 4.52 0.58 18.09
CA PHE A 252 4.23 1.83 18.79
C PHE A 252 3.40 2.78 17.90
N PRO A 253 2.75 3.81 18.48
CA PRO A 253 1.98 4.78 17.69
C PRO A 253 2.81 5.45 16.60
N GLY A 254 2.32 5.40 15.36
CA GLY A 254 3.00 5.98 14.21
C GLY A 254 4.14 5.14 13.63
N CYS A 255 4.29 3.88 14.07
CA CYS A 255 5.11 2.90 13.38
C CYS A 255 4.62 2.73 11.93
N ARG A 256 5.55 2.50 10.99
CA ARG A 256 5.28 2.35 9.55
C ARG A 256 5.62 0.96 9.02
N CYS A 257 5.85 0.01 9.93
CA CYS A 257 6.17 -1.36 9.56
C CYS A 257 4.90 -2.11 9.20
N ASP A 258 5.08 -3.16 8.39
CA ASP A 258 4.01 -4.04 7.90
C ASP A 258 4.39 -5.51 8.15
N MET A 259 3.40 -6.39 8.19
CA MET A 259 3.59 -7.83 8.26
C MET A 259 3.39 -8.49 6.90
N MET A 260 4.42 -9.22 6.47
CA MET A 260 4.30 -10.14 5.35
C MET A 260 3.90 -11.53 5.83
N GLN A 261 3.06 -12.22 5.06
CA GLN A 261 2.68 -13.61 5.32
C GLN A 261 2.87 -14.50 4.09
N ARG A 262 3.15 -15.79 4.34
CA ARG A 262 3.24 -16.81 3.28
C ARG A 262 2.92 -18.20 3.80
N THR A 263 2.63 -19.13 2.90
CA THR A 263 2.60 -20.56 3.22
C THR A 263 4.02 -21.07 3.48
N LYS A 264 4.18 -21.92 4.50
CA LYS A 264 5.44 -22.60 4.81
C LYS A 264 5.74 -23.61 3.70
N LYS A 265 6.86 -23.43 2.99
CA LYS A 265 7.29 -24.39 1.96
C LYS A 265 7.48 -25.77 2.60
N ILE A 266 6.73 -26.77 2.14
CA ILE A 266 6.95 -28.17 2.54
C ILE A 266 8.26 -28.62 1.88
N ALA A 267 9.26 -28.93 2.69
CA ALA A 267 10.50 -29.52 2.18
C ALA A 267 10.13 -30.82 1.41
N LYS A 268 10.45 -30.87 0.12
CA LYS A 268 10.31 -32.10 -0.67
C LYS A 268 11.20 -33.16 -0.01
N LYS A 269 10.60 -34.21 0.55
CA LYS A 269 11.36 -35.41 0.94
C LYS A 269 12.05 -35.94 -0.31
N THR A 270 13.37 -35.74 -0.40
CA THR A 270 14.25 -36.48 -1.29
C THR A 270 14.12 -37.94 -0.87
N LYS A 271 13.34 -38.73 -1.62
CA LYS A 271 13.44 -40.19 -1.54
C LYS A 271 14.86 -40.53 -1.98
N LYS A 272 15.69 -40.98 -1.02
CA LYS A 272 16.84 -41.82 -1.32
C LYS A 272 16.34 -43.13 -1.92
#